data_AF-A0A7Y8SWY2-F1
#
_entry.id   AF-A0A7Y8SWY2-F1
#
_cell.length_a   1.000
_cell.length_b   1.000
_cell.length_c   1.000
_cell.angle_alpha   90.00
_cell.angle_beta   90.00
_cell.angle_gamma   90.00
#
_symmetry.space_group_name_H-M   'P 1'
#
loop_
_entity.id
_entity.type
_entity.pdbx_description
1 polymer ?
#
loop_
_entity_poly.entity_id
_entity_poly.type
_entity_poly.pdbx_seq_one_letter_code
_entity_poly.pdbx_strand_id
1 'polypeptide(L)'
;MTVKRESQTPAESLNISLETLAFIILKARAFDAQAGVTDPDEGSNASDDRAVSVLEGQRDDPTQQELRVAIASLTEEEQVALVALTWIGRGDFDAKEWEAAKSMARERHRGPTSRYLMGMPMLGDLLEEGASALGVNLTDIEYDDLYQTGEE
;
A
#
# COMPACT_ATOMS: atom_id res chain seq x y z
N MET A 1 3.48 42.08 12.70
CA MET A 1 4.25 41.34 11.68
C MET A 1 3.60 39.96 11.58
N THR A 2 2.59 39.85 10.72
CA THR A 2 1.80 38.61 10.59
C THR A 2 2.63 37.65 9.76
N VAL A 3 3.24 36.66 10.41
CA VAL A 3 3.81 35.52 9.69
C VAL A 3 2.67 34.87 8.91
N LYS A 4 2.71 34.97 7.57
CA LYS A 4 1.90 34.10 6.72
C LYS A 4 2.33 32.68 7.12
N ARG A 5 1.43 31.93 7.77
CA ARG A 5 1.59 30.48 7.89
C ARG A 5 1.58 29.99 6.45
N GLU A 6 2.76 29.73 5.90
CA GLU A 6 2.91 28.96 4.69
C GLU A 6 2.18 27.65 4.98
N SER A 7 1.03 27.49 4.34
CA SER A 7 0.20 26.31 4.54
C SER A 7 0.97 25.18 3.91
N GLN A 8 1.70 24.43 4.74
CA GLN A 8 2.39 23.22 4.33
C GLN A 8 1.38 22.38 3.56
N THR A 9 1.71 22.06 2.31
CA THR A 9 0.75 21.34 1.45
C THR A 9 0.59 19.93 2.03
N PRO A 10 -0.60 19.31 1.92
CA PRO A 10 -0.81 17.94 2.40
C PRO A 10 0.24 16.95 1.86
N ALA A 11 0.72 17.20 0.64
CA ALA A 11 1.82 16.49 -0.01
C ALA A 11 3.15 16.55 0.79
N GLU A 12 3.51 17.70 1.35
CA GLU A 12 4.73 17.83 2.17
C GLU A 12 4.61 17.11 3.52
N SER A 13 3.39 17.00 4.05
CA SER A 13 3.11 16.27 5.29
C SER A 13 2.93 14.76 5.09
N LEU A 14 3.00 14.26 3.85
CA LEU A 14 2.97 12.83 3.54
C LEU A 14 4.24 12.12 4.03
N ASN A 15 5.38 12.82 4.00
CA ASN A 15 6.67 12.36 4.52
C ASN A 15 7.16 11.01 3.93
N ILE A 16 6.64 10.59 2.78
CA ILE A 16 7.06 9.41 2.01
C ILE A 16 7.66 9.92 0.71
N SER A 17 8.82 9.42 0.32
CA SER A 17 9.43 9.73 -0.98
C SER A 17 8.53 9.28 -2.14
N LEU A 18 8.42 10.08 -3.20
CA LEU A 18 7.59 9.76 -4.36
C LEU A 18 7.97 8.43 -5.01
N GLU A 19 9.28 8.13 -5.07
CA GLU A 19 9.81 6.85 -5.56
C GLU A 19 9.31 5.67 -4.74
N THR A 20 9.36 5.77 -3.41
CA THR A 20 8.86 4.74 -2.49
C THR A 20 7.35 4.55 -2.64
N LEU A 21 6.59 5.64 -2.75
CA LEU A 21 5.15 5.57 -2.95
C LEU A 21 4.80 4.91 -4.29
N ALA A 22 5.48 5.29 -5.37
CA ALA A 22 5.32 4.71 -6.69
C ALA A 22 5.67 3.22 -6.71
N PHE A 23 6.77 2.83 -6.05
CA PHE A 23 7.16 1.43 -5.89
C PHE A 23 6.07 0.63 -5.16
N ILE A 24 5.54 1.14 -4.04
CA ILE A 24 4.45 0.49 -3.29
C ILE A 24 3.20 0.34 -4.18
N ILE A 25 2.81 1.38 -4.92
CA ILE A 25 1.65 1.34 -5.84
C ILE A 25 1.83 0.28 -6.92
N LEU A 26 3.00 0.25 -7.56
CA LEU A 26 3.34 -0.72 -8.61
C LEU A 26 3.25 -2.16 -8.09
N LYS A 27 3.88 -2.42 -6.94
CA LYS A 27 3.85 -3.76 -6.32
C LYS A 27 2.46 -4.13 -5.81
N ALA A 28 1.68 -3.18 -5.31
CA ALA A 28 0.28 -3.40 -4.91
C ALA A 28 -0.59 -3.81 -6.11
N ARG A 29 -0.51 -3.10 -7.25
CA ARG A 29 -1.23 -3.47 -8.48
C ARG A 29 -0.83 -4.87 -8.99
N ALA A 30 0.47 -5.17 -8.99
CA ALA A 30 0.96 -6.48 -9.40
C ALA A 30 0.46 -7.61 -8.47
N PHE A 31 0.44 -7.36 -7.15
CA PHE A 31 -0.10 -8.28 -6.16
C PHE A 31 -1.61 -8.51 -6.34
N ASP A 32 -2.40 -7.44 -6.51
CA ASP A 32 -3.85 -7.52 -6.76
C ASP A 32 -4.17 -8.30 -8.04
N ALA A 33 -3.40 -8.08 -9.11
CA ALA A 33 -3.56 -8.80 -10.38
C ALA A 33 -3.30 -10.31 -10.24
N GLN A 34 -2.32 -10.71 -9.42
CA GLN A 34 -2.02 -12.12 -9.15
C GLN A 34 -3.07 -12.76 -8.24
N ALA A 35 -3.58 -12.03 -7.24
CA ALA A 35 -4.61 -12.54 -6.32
C ALA A 35 -5.93 -12.90 -7.03
N GLY A 36 -6.22 -12.29 -8.18
CA GLY A 36 -7.38 -12.63 -9.01
C GLY A 36 -7.25 -13.92 -9.84
N VAL A 37 -6.06 -14.53 -9.91
CA VAL A 37 -5.75 -15.68 -10.80
C VAL A 37 -5.81 -17.03 -10.06
N THR A 38 -6.10 -17.06 -8.76
CA THR A 38 -6.44 -18.32 -8.08
C THR A 38 -7.80 -18.84 -8.57
N ASP A 39 -7.77 -19.75 -9.55
CA ASP A 39 -8.91 -20.53 -10.02
C ASP A 39 -9.66 -21.18 -8.83
N PRO A 40 -10.97 -20.95 -8.64
CA PRO A 40 -11.77 -21.63 -7.63
C PRO A 40 -12.23 -23.04 -8.04
N ASP A 41 -11.69 -23.64 -9.11
CA ASP A 41 -11.99 -25.01 -9.52
C ASP A 41 -11.07 -26.05 -8.85
N GLU A 42 -11.03 -26.04 -7.51
CA GLU A 42 -10.74 -27.25 -6.73
C GLU A 42 -11.97 -27.61 -5.90
N GLY A 43 -13.10 -27.71 -6.61
CA GLY A 43 -14.28 -28.40 -6.14
C GLY A 43 -14.17 -29.90 -6.39
N SER A 44 -13.47 -30.66 -5.53
CA SER A 44 -13.80 -32.08 -5.36
C SER A 44 -13.44 -32.60 -3.97
N ASN A 45 -14.47 -32.82 -3.16
CA ASN A 45 -14.41 -33.50 -1.88
C ASN A 45 -14.05 -34.98 -2.11
N ALA A 46 -12.96 -35.46 -1.53
CA ALA A 46 -12.75 -36.88 -1.29
C ALA A 46 -12.21 -37.08 0.12
N SER A 47 -13.04 -37.69 0.93
CA SER A 47 -12.77 -38.15 2.28
C SER A 47 -11.48 -38.98 2.33
N ASP A 48 -10.75 -38.77 3.43
CA ASP A 48 -9.83 -39.69 4.09
C ASP A 48 -8.31 -39.57 3.81
N ASP A 49 -7.65 -39.55 4.96
CA ASP A 49 -6.27 -39.93 5.25
C ASP A 49 -5.10 -38.96 5.15
N ARG A 50 -4.24 -39.15 6.16
CA ARG A 50 -3.20 -38.27 6.66
C ARG A 50 -2.10 -38.06 5.63
N ALA A 51 -2.01 -36.85 5.11
CA ALA A 51 -0.77 -36.33 4.56
C ALA A 51 -0.70 -34.82 4.79
N VAL A 52 0.04 -34.44 5.83
CA VAL A 52 0.57 -33.08 5.99
C VAL A 52 1.55 -32.85 4.85
N SER A 53 1.08 -32.34 3.70
CA SER A 53 1.93 -31.91 2.57
C SER A 53 1.13 -31.08 1.55
N VAL A 54 0.36 -30.07 1.99
CA VAL A 54 -0.24 -29.07 1.08
C VAL A 54 -0.17 -27.68 1.73
N LEU A 55 1.04 -27.23 2.04
CA LEU A 55 1.27 -25.86 2.52
C LEU A 55 2.59 -25.30 2.00
N GLU A 56 3.03 -25.73 0.83
CA GLU A 56 4.32 -25.34 0.23
C GLU A 56 4.19 -24.71 -1.17
N GLY A 57 2.97 -24.52 -1.70
CA GLY A 57 2.73 -23.83 -2.97
C GLY A 57 2.35 -22.34 -2.87
N GLN A 58 2.10 -21.84 -1.65
CA GLN A 58 1.72 -20.44 -1.38
C GLN A 58 2.78 -19.70 -0.54
N ARG A 59 4.03 -20.18 -0.59
CA ARG A 59 5.15 -19.61 0.16
C ARG A 59 6.04 -18.86 -0.82
N ASP A 60 6.06 -17.54 -0.66
CA ASP A 60 6.87 -16.57 -1.39
C ASP A 60 6.43 -16.28 -2.83
N ASP A 61 5.26 -15.64 -2.99
CA ASP A 61 5.13 -14.74 -4.13
C ASP A 61 6.11 -13.57 -3.91
N PRO A 62 7.11 -13.37 -4.80
CA PRO A 62 8.13 -12.35 -4.61
C PRO A 62 7.53 -10.95 -4.57
N THR A 63 6.46 -10.71 -5.33
CA THR A 63 5.73 -9.42 -5.36
C THR A 63 5.09 -9.14 -4.00
N GLN A 64 4.43 -10.15 -3.42
CA GLN A 64 3.84 -10.04 -2.10
C GLN A 64 4.91 -9.77 -1.03
N GLN A 65 6.06 -10.44 -1.11
CA GLN A 65 7.14 -10.23 -0.16
C GLN A 65 7.76 -8.84 -0.28
N GLU A 66 8.05 -8.39 -1.50
CA GLU A 66 8.58 -7.05 -1.78
C GLU A 66 7.64 -5.95 -1.28
N LEU A 67 6.33 -6.05 -1.58
CA LEU A 67 5.33 -5.11 -1.08
C LEU A 67 5.31 -5.08 0.45
N ARG A 68 5.50 -6.24 1.09
CA ARG A 68 5.46 -6.36 2.55
C ARG A 68 6.66 -5.71 3.19
N VAL A 69 7.84 -5.98 2.64
CA VAL A 69 9.09 -5.39 3.10
C VAL A 69 9.06 -3.89 2.87
N ALA A 70 8.56 -3.41 1.73
CA ALA A 70 8.46 -1.99 1.44
C ALA A 70 7.59 -1.25 2.47
N ILE A 71 6.37 -1.75 2.73
CA ILE A 71 5.47 -1.12 3.73
C ILE A 71 6.05 -1.26 5.15
N ALA A 72 6.65 -2.40 5.49
CA ALA A 72 7.20 -2.63 6.83
C ALA A 72 8.48 -1.83 7.11
N SER A 73 9.22 -1.45 6.07
CA SER A 73 10.44 -0.63 6.17
C SER A 73 10.15 0.85 6.40
N LEU A 74 8.91 1.29 6.17
CA LEU A 74 8.46 2.63 6.50
C LEU A 74 8.47 2.87 8.01
N THR A 75 8.77 4.09 8.43
CA THR A 75 8.60 4.54 9.81
C THR A 75 7.13 4.51 10.23
N GLU A 76 6.84 4.55 11.53
CA GLU A 76 5.45 4.59 12.03
C GLU A 76 4.66 5.75 11.42
N GLU A 77 5.27 6.93 11.29
CA GLU A 77 4.58 8.11 10.76
C GLU A 77 4.28 7.97 9.27
N GLU A 78 5.19 7.40 8.49
CA GLU A 78 4.98 7.07 7.09
C GLU A 78 3.92 5.97 6.92
N GLN A 79 3.91 4.94 7.77
CA GLN A 79 2.85 3.92 7.75
C GLN A 79 1.47 4.51 8.05
N VAL A 80 1.38 5.40 9.03
CA VAL A 80 0.16 6.15 9.35
C VAL A 80 -0.28 7.02 8.17
N ALA A 81 0.65 7.73 7.54
CA ALA A 81 0.38 8.55 6.37
C ALA A 81 -0.12 7.69 5.19
N LEU A 82 0.49 6.53 4.95
CA LEU A 82 0.08 5.60 3.90
C LEU A 82 -1.34 5.06 4.12
N VAL A 83 -1.70 4.76 5.36
CA VAL A 83 -3.07 4.36 5.73
C VAL A 83 -4.07 5.50 5.50
N ALA A 84 -3.74 6.71 5.94
CA ALA A 84 -4.57 7.89 5.73
C ALA A 84 -4.76 8.19 4.24
N LEU A 85 -3.71 8.05 3.44
CA LEU A 85 -3.73 8.23 1.99
C LEU A 85 -4.70 7.24 1.33
N THR A 86 -4.64 5.99 1.75
CA THR A 86 -5.55 4.93 1.26
C THR A 86 -7.01 5.28 1.55
N TRP A 87 -7.31 5.84 2.73
CA TRP A 87 -8.67 6.26 3.08
C TRP A 87 -9.16 7.46 2.28
N ILE A 88 -8.27 8.38 1.89
CA ILE A 88 -8.61 9.48 0.98
C ILE A 88 -8.92 8.95 -0.42
N GLY A 89 -8.08 8.07 -0.96
CA GLY A 89 -8.35 7.47 -2.28
C GLY A 89 -9.61 6.60 -2.30
N ARG A 90 -9.98 6.01 -1.15
CA ARG A 90 -11.25 5.29 -0.99
C ARG A 90 -12.46 6.23 -0.83
N GLY A 91 -12.23 7.50 -0.51
CA GLY A 91 -13.26 8.50 -0.30
C GLY A 91 -13.87 8.51 1.11
N ASP A 92 -13.23 7.91 2.12
CA ASP A 92 -13.66 8.06 3.53
C ASP A 92 -13.35 9.44 4.10
N PHE A 93 -12.34 10.10 3.54
CA PHE A 93 -11.90 11.44 3.90
C PHE A 93 -11.62 12.25 2.64
N ASP A 94 -11.88 13.55 2.70
CA ASP A 94 -11.42 14.48 1.69
C ASP A 94 -9.93 14.83 1.87
N ALA A 95 -9.26 15.29 0.80
CA ALA A 95 -7.90 15.82 0.86
C ALA A 95 -7.73 16.95 1.89
N LYS A 96 -8.80 17.71 2.14
CA LYS A 96 -8.86 18.78 3.15
C LYS A 96 -8.85 18.26 4.58
N GLU A 97 -9.21 16.99 4.78
CA GLU A 97 -9.28 16.31 6.06
C GLU A 97 -8.02 15.47 6.35
N TRP A 98 -6.93 15.70 5.62
CA TRP A 98 -5.67 14.98 5.74
C TRP A 98 -5.18 14.78 7.19
N GLU A 99 -5.14 15.85 7.99
CA GLU A 99 -4.70 15.75 9.38
C GLU A 99 -5.65 14.91 10.25
N ALA A 100 -6.96 14.96 9.97
CA ALA A 100 -7.94 14.13 10.67
C ALA A 100 -7.80 12.65 10.29
N ALA A 101 -7.59 12.36 9.00
CA ALA A 101 -7.33 11.02 8.49
C ALA A 101 -6.06 10.43 9.14
N LYS A 102 -4.95 11.19 9.20
CA LYS A 102 -3.72 10.76 9.89
C LYS A 102 -3.93 10.52 11.38
N SER A 103 -4.63 11.42 12.08
CA SER A 103 -4.93 11.24 13.51
C SER A 103 -5.67 9.93 13.74
N MET A 104 -6.73 9.68 12.96
CA MET A 104 -7.51 8.45 13.08
C MET A 104 -6.71 7.21 12.68
N ALA A 105 -5.84 7.31 11.67
CA ALA A 105 -4.94 6.22 11.28
C ALA A 105 -3.96 5.88 12.41
N ARG A 106 -3.41 6.89 13.09
CA ARG A 106 -2.53 6.71 14.26
C ARG A 106 -3.27 6.05 15.42
N GLU A 107 -4.49 6.48 15.72
CA GLU A 107 -5.31 5.90 16.79
C GLU A 107 -5.68 4.44 16.50
N ARG A 108 -5.93 4.11 15.22
CA ARG A 108 -6.26 2.76 14.77
C ARG A 108 -5.05 1.89 14.44
N HIS A 109 -3.84 2.42 14.52
CA HIS A 109 -2.61 1.68 14.24
C HIS A 109 -2.45 0.52 15.24
N ARG A 110 -2.74 -0.70 14.79
CA ARG A 110 -2.73 -1.93 15.58
C ARG A 110 -2.11 -3.06 14.77
N GLY A 111 -0.96 -3.55 15.22
CA GLY A 111 -0.24 -4.63 14.54
C GLY A 111 0.43 -4.16 13.24
N PRO A 112 0.82 -5.11 12.36
CA PRO A 112 1.56 -4.78 11.14
C PRO A 112 0.70 -4.06 10.09
N THR A 113 1.05 -2.83 9.73
CA THR A 113 0.35 -2.04 8.69
C THR A 113 0.33 -2.75 7.35
N SER A 114 1.42 -3.42 6.98
CA SER A 114 1.51 -4.20 5.74
C SER A 114 0.41 -5.25 5.62
N ARG A 115 0.07 -5.92 6.73
CA ARG A 115 -1.04 -6.90 6.76
C ARG A 115 -2.40 -6.24 6.55
N TYR A 116 -2.61 -5.05 7.12
CA TYR A 116 -3.87 -4.31 6.98
C TYR A 116 -4.05 -3.79 5.55
N LEU A 117 -3.03 -3.15 4.98
CA LEU A 117 -3.09 -2.57 3.64
C LEU A 117 -3.21 -3.64 2.55
N MET A 118 -2.43 -4.72 2.60
CA MET A 118 -2.54 -5.81 1.62
C MET A 118 -3.85 -6.60 1.69
N GLY A 119 -4.61 -6.45 2.78
CA GLY A 119 -5.96 -7.00 2.87
C GLY A 119 -6.99 -6.16 2.13
N MET A 120 -6.62 -4.97 1.63
CA MET A 120 -7.51 -4.11 0.86
C MET A 120 -7.37 -4.42 -0.63
N PRO A 121 -8.49 -4.68 -1.32
CA PRO A 121 -8.46 -4.86 -2.77
C PRO A 121 -8.13 -3.53 -3.46
N MET A 122 -7.45 -3.61 -4.61
CA MET A 122 -7.11 -2.46 -5.45
C MET A 122 -6.27 -1.42 -4.69
N LEU A 123 -5.38 -1.87 -3.80
CA LEU A 123 -4.61 -0.99 -2.92
C LEU A 123 -3.80 0.02 -3.73
N GLY A 124 -3.20 -0.41 -4.84
CA GLY A 124 -2.40 0.46 -5.69
C GLY A 124 -3.22 1.62 -6.27
N ASP A 125 -4.43 1.35 -6.73
CA ASP A 125 -5.33 2.38 -7.26
C ASP A 125 -5.81 3.33 -6.16
N LEU A 126 -6.13 2.82 -4.97
CA LEU A 126 -6.49 3.67 -3.82
C LEU A 126 -5.36 4.62 -3.42
N LEU A 127 -4.11 4.14 -3.43
CA LEU A 127 -2.95 4.96 -3.11
C LEU A 127 -2.69 6.03 -4.18
N GLU A 128 -2.83 5.69 -5.47
CA GLU A 128 -2.68 6.63 -6.58
C GLU A 128 -3.77 7.72 -6.54
N GLU A 129 -5.03 7.34 -6.34
CA GLU A 129 -6.14 8.29 -6.21
C GLU A 129 -5.97 9.20 -4.99
N GLY A 130 -5.51 8.65 -3.86
CA GLY A 130 -5.19 9.42 -2.67
C GLY A 130 -4.07 10.43 -2.92
N ALA A 131 -2.99 10.01 -3.58
CA ALA A 131 -1.87 10.88 -3.95
C ALA A 131 -2.33 12.03 -4.86
N SER A 132 -3.10 11.70 -5.90
CA SER A 132 -3.70 12.66 -6.82
C SER A 132 -4.60 13.67 -6.09
N ALA A 133 -5.44 13.21 -5.15
CA ALA A 133 -6.29 14.07 -4.33
C ALA A 133 -5.49 15.05 -3.46
N LEU A 134 -4.30 14.67 -2.99
CA LEU A 134 -3.37 15.55 -2.26
C LEU A 134 -2.55 16.47 -3.18
N GLY A 135 -2.71 16.37 -4.51
CA GLY A 135 -1.96 17.14 -5.50
C GLY A 135 -0.60 16.55 -5.85
N VAL A 136 -0.35 15.29 -5.50
CA VAL A 136 0.88 14.55 -5.84
C VAL A 136 0.67 13.83 -7.17
N ASN A 137 1.45 14.20 -8.18
CA ASN A 137 1.37 13.59 -9.50
C ASN A 137 2.49 12.55 -9.69
N LEU A 138 2.12 11.27 -9.69
CA LEU A 138 3.07 10.15 -9.82
C LEU A 138 3.33 9.75 -11.29
N THR A 139 2.57 10.30 -12.24
CA THR A 139 2.63 9.96 -13.67
C THR A 139 3.95 10.34 -14.35
N ASP A 140 4.74 11.21 -13.72
CA ASP A 140 6.04 11.68 -14.23
C ASP A 140 7.22 10.82 -13.74
N ILE A 141 6.96 9.84 -12.86
CA ILE A 141 8.01 8.98 -12.33
C ILE A 141 8.34 7.93 -13.40
N GLU A 142 9.53 8.06 -13.97
CA GLU A 142 10.08 7.08 -14.92
C GLU A 142 10.26 5.74 -14.18
N TYR A 143 9.38 4.78 -14.47
CA TYR A 143 9.39 3.46 -13.83
C TYR A 143 10.62 2.60 -14.18
N ASP A 144 11.42 3.00 -15.19
CA ASP A 144 12.59 2.26 -15.68
C ASP A 144 13.70 2.14 -14.62
N ASP A 145 13.86 3.15 -13.76
CA ASP A 145 14.90 3.19 -12.69
C ASP A 145 14.55 2.25 -11.52
N LEU A 146 13.25 2.06 -11.23
CA LEU A 146 12.75 1.26 -10.11
C LEU A 146 12.93 -0.26 -10.27
N TYR A 147 13.33 -0.72 -11.46
CA TYR A 147 13.64 -2.13 -11.72
C TYR A 147 15.12 -2.47 -11.58
N GLN A 148 16.02 -1.49 -11.35
CA GLN A 148 17.46 -1.76 -11.22
C GLN A 148 17.91 -2.15 -9.81
N THR A 149 17.10 -1.95 -8.76
CA THR A 149 17.52 -2.18 -7.35
C THR A 149 17.24 -3.60 -6.84
N GLY A 150 16.84 -4.53 -7.71
CA GLY A 150 16.43 -5.90 -7.35
C GLY A 150 17.46 -7.00 -7.57
N GLU A 151 18.71 -6.68 -7.91
CA GLU A 151 19.78 -7.67 -8.08
C GLU A 151 21.11 -7.18 -7.46
N GLU A 152 21.35 -7.43 -6.16
CA GLU A 152 22.69 -7.62 -5.57
C GLU A 152 22.64 -8.58 -4.37
#